data_AF-A0A1C0Y5K8-F1
#
_entry.id   AF-A0A1C0Y5K8-F1
#
_cell.length_a   1.000
_cell.length_b   1.000
_cell.length_c   1.000
_cell.angle_alpha   90.00
_cell.angle_beta   90.00
_cell.angle_gamma   90.00
#
_symmetry.space_group_name_H-M   'P 1'
#
loop_
_entity.id
_entity.type
_entity.pdbx_description
1 polymer ?
#
loop_
_entity_poly.entity_id
_entity_poly.type
_entity_poly.pdbx_seq_one_letter_code
_entity_poly.pdbx_strand_id
1 'polypeptide(L)'
;MMRNQLHKLGVVLLGVVFVSACGDPIQEIEDSNKYSWQRHMNAEEFEQLEEGMTYEEVAQIARGAGEKEDDSTYIWRDEISMTQLYEVTFDNGQLVNKEQQMIHGHSKRGLDAVTEEADGETADAASE
;
A
#
# COMPACT_ATOMS: atom_id res chain seq x y z
N MET A 1 58.58 34.76 -10.01
CA MET A 1 58.00 33.51 -9.50
C MET A 1 56.48 33.69 -9.44
N MET A 2 55.75 33.32 -10.50
CA MET A 2 54.29 33.13 -10.52
C MET A 2 54.01 32.14 -11.66
N ARG A 3 53.26 31.09 -11.31
CA ARG A 3 53.10 29.83 -12.03
C ARG A 3 51.99 29.89 -13.09
N ASN A 4 52.30 29.29 -14.24
CA ASN A 4 51.45 28.50 -15.13
C ASN A 4 50.15 29.08 -15.72
N GLN A 5 50.28 29.38 -17.02
CA GLN A 5 49.39 28.96 -18.10
C GLN A 5 48.71 27.60 -17.83
N LEU A 6 47.42 27.42 -18.20
CA LEU A 6 46.99 26.51 -19.28
C LEU A 6 45.45 26.35 -19.36
N HIS A 7 44.95 26.37 -20.60
CA HIS A 7 43.63 25.92 -21.09
C HIS A 7 42.42 26.85 -20.94
N LYS A 8 42.38 27.82 -21.86
CA LYS A 8 41.14 28.25 -22.52
C LYS A 8 40.50 27.04 -23.23
N LEU A 9 39.16 26.97 -23.22
CA LEU A 9 38.30 26.24 -24.16
C LEU A 9 38.49 24.72 -24.24
N GLY A 10 37.62 24.01 -23.53
CA GLY A 10 37.41 22.57 -23.67
C GLY A 10 36.02 22.16 -23.20
N VAL A 11 34.98 22.86 -23.66
CA VAL A 11 33.61 22.33 -23.63
C VAL A 11 33.58 21.21 -24.65
N VAL A 12 33.67 19.95 -24.20
CA VAL A 12 33.34 18.78 -24.99
C VAL A 12 32.56 17.80 -24.11
N LEU A 13 31.24 17.91 -24.23
CA LEU A 13 30.26 16.83 -24.23
C LEU A 13 30.79 15.42 -23.90
N LEU A 14 30.42 14.94 -22.72
CA LEU A 14 30.25 13.51 -22.43
C LEU A 14 29.13 13.46 -21.39
N GLY A 15 27.90 13.06 -21.64
CA GLY A 15 27.27 12.41 -22.76
C GLY A 15 25.96 11.92 -22.14
N VAL A 16 24.89 12.67 -22.37
CA VAL A 16 23.55 12.34 -21.87
C VAL A 16 23.17 10.97 -22.43
N VAL A 17 22.86 10.04 -21.55
CA VAL A 17 21.98 8.93 -21.87
C VAL A 17 21.00 8.76 -20.71
N PHE A 18 20.12 9.75 -20.52
CA PHE A 18 18.84 9.46 -19.87
C PHE A 18 18.00 8.77 -20.94
N VAL A 19 18.08 7.44 -20.97
CA VAL A 19 17.05 6.64 -21.64
C VAL A 19 15.80 6.90 -20.82
N SER A 20 14.92 7.74 -21.33
CA SER A 20 13.53 7.78 -20.88
C SER A 20 12.93 6.44 -21.27
N ALA A 21 13.09 5.45 -20.40
CA ALA A 21 12.21 4.31 -20.39
C ALA A 21 10.82 4.92 -20.17
N CYS A 22 9.95 4.83 -21.19
CA CYS A 22 8.51 4.98 -20.98
C CYS A 22 7.98 3.75 -20.22
N GLY A 23 8.68 3.35 -19.16
CA GLY A 23 8.27 2.35 -18.19
C GLY A 23 7.54 3.07 -17.07
N ASP A 24 6.44 2.50 -16.62
CA ASP A 24 5.82 2.93 -15.38
C ASP A 24 6.78 2.52 -14.24
N PRO A 25 7.31 3.46 -13.44
CA PRO A 25 8.28 3.15 -12.39
C PRO A 25 7.74 2.11 -11.41
N ILE A 26 6.42 2.08 -11.19
CA ILE A 26 5.77 1.10 -10.32
C ILE A 26 5.80 -0.29 -10.95
N GLN A 27 5.60 -0.39 -12.26
CA GLN A 27 5.69 -1.68 -12.97
C GLN A 27 7.12 -2.24 -12.91
N GLU A 28 8.15 -1.40 -13.01
CA GLU A 28 9.55 -1.84 -12.90
C GLU A 28 9.85 -2.39 -11.49
N ILE A 29 9.29 -1.77 -10.45
CA ILE A 29 9.37 -2.27 -9.08
C ILE A 29 8.72 -3.65 -8.98
N GLU A 30 7.48 -3.81 -9.47
CA GLU A 30 6.75 -5.07 -9.38
C GLU A 30 7.38 -6.19 -10.22
N ASP A 31 7.93 -5.88 -11.40
CA ASP A 31 8.62 -6.84 -12.27
C ASP A 31 9.92 -7.36 -11.65
N SER A 32 10.51 -6.60 -10.71
CA SER A 32 11.69 -7.02 -9.94
C SER A 32 11.37 -8.04 -8.83
N ASN A 33 10.09 -8.21 -8.48
CA ASN A 33 9.67 -9.15 -7.46
C ASN A 33 9.82 -10.59 -7.92
N LYS A 34 10.30 -11.45 -7.02
CA LYS A 34 10.40 -12.89 -7.27
C LYS A 34 9.03 -13.59 -7.19
N TYR A 35 8.13 -13.06 -6.37
CA TYR A 35 6.80 -13.62 -6.13
C TYR A 35 5.75 -12.51 -6.11
N SER A 36 4.54 -12.81 -6.58
CA SER A 36 3.46 -11.83 -6.72
C SER A 36 3.01 -11.20 -5.39
N TRP A 37 3.10 -11.93 -4.28
CA TRP A 37 2.72 -11.42 -2.96
C TRP A 37 3.69 -10.34 -2.45
N GLN A 38 4.90 -10.23 -3.00
CA GLN A 38 5.89 -9.25 -2.54
C GLN A 38 5.53 -7.82 -2.88
N ARG A 39 4.55 -7.58 -3.76
CA ARG A 39 4.03 -6.23 -4.05
C ARG A 39 3.21 -5.63 -2.90
N HIS A 40 2.96 -6.44 -1.87
CA HIS A 40 2.18 -6.09 -0.70
C HIS A 40 3.11 -5.74 0.46
N MET A 41 2.82 -4.62 1.12
CA MET A 41 3.61 -4.12 2.23
C MET A 41 3.43 -5.02 3.46
N ASN A 42 4.53 -5.29 4.17
CA ASN A 42 4.52 -5.93 5.48
C ASN A 42 4.93 -4.95 6.60
N ALA A 43 4.90 -5.41 7.85
CA ALA A 43 5.21 -4.57 9.01
C ALA A 43 6.61 -3.94 8.96
N GLU A 44 7.64 -4.68 8.52
CA GLU A 44 9.02 -4.17 8.44
C GLU A 44 9.15 -3.06 7.38
N GLU A 45 8.41 -3.18 6.28
CA GLU A 45 8.37 -2.17 5.21
C GLU A 45 7.56 -0.93 5.65
N PHE A 46 6.44 -1.14 6.35
CA PHE A 46 5.64 -0.05 6.92
C PHE A 46 6.41 0.81 7.93
N GLU A 47 7.25 0.18 8.75
CA GLU A 47 8.11 0.88 9.72
C GLU A 47 9.11 1.82 9.05
N GLN A 48 9.58 1.48 7.84
CA GLN A 48 10.53 2.27 7.07
C GLN A 48 9.93 3.53 6.43
N LEU A 49 8.60 3.67 6.40
CA LEU A 49 7.95 4.85 5.84
C LEU A 49 8.16 6.09 6.73
N GLU A 50 8.52 7.21 6.12
CA GLU A 50 8.72 8.49 6.79
C GLU A 50 7.83 9.58 6.19
N GLU A 51 7.45 10.56 7.01
CA GLU A 51 6.72 11.75 6.57
C GLU A 51 7.53 12.50 5.51
N GLY A 52 6.85 13.00 4.47
CA GLY A 52 7.47 13.69 3.35
C GLY A 52 7.83 12.79 2.16
N MET A 53 7.82 11.47 2.31
CA MET A 53 8.08 10.54 1.19
C MET A 53 7.04 10.67 0.08
N THR A 54 7.48 10.59 -1.16
CA THR A 54 6.60 10.52 -2.33
C THR A 54 5.94 9.14 -2.46
N TYR A 55 4.86 9.06 -3.25
CA TYR A 55 4.21 7.78 -3.53
C TYR A 55 5.18 6.74 -4.13
N GLU A 56 6.08 7.17 -5.02
CA GLU A 56 7.08 6.28 -5.63
C GLU A 56 8.08 5.75 -4.61
N GLU A 57 8.55 6.58 -3.67
CA GLU A 57 9.43 6.15 -2.58
C GLU A 57 8.74 5.15 -1.65
N VAL A 58 7.47 5.41 -1.31
CA VAL A 58 6.64 4.48 -0.52
C VAL A 58 6.47 3.15 -1.27
N ALA A 59 6.12 3.19 -2.57
CA ALA A 59 5.95 2.00 -3.40
C ALA A 59 7.27 1.22 -3.58
N GLN A 60 8.42 1.90 -3.59
CA GLN A 60 9.73 1.27 -3.65
C GLN A 60 10.04 0.48 -2.36
N ILE A 61 9.64 1.00 -1.19
CA ILE A 61 9.76 0.31 0.09
C ILE A 61 8.77 -0.86 0.16
N ALA A 62 7.51 -0.64 -0.23
CA ALA A 62 6.44 -1.64 -0.28
C ALA A 62 6.61 -2.69 -1.37
N ARG A 63 7.53 -2.43 -2.31
CA ARG A 63 7.80 -3.20 -3.53
C ARG A 63 6.60 -3.37 -4.45
N GLY A 64 5.67 -2.42 -4.45
CA GLY A 64 4.48 -2.48 -5.30
C GLY A 64 3.46 -1.37 -5.06
N ALA A 65 2.48 -1.32 -5.96
CA ALA A 65 1.42 -0.33 -5.90
C ALA A 65 0.46 -0.56 -4.72
N GLY A 66 0.06 0.52 -4.06
CA GLY A 66 -1.05 0.51 -3.10
C GLY A 66 -2.41 0.52 -3.82
N GLU A 67 -3.41 -0.13 -3.21
CA GLU A 67 -4.81 -0.04 -3.63
C GLU A 67 -5.34 1.36 -3.28
N LYS A 68 -5.80 2.13 -4.27
CA LYS A 68 -6.35 3.47 -4.04
C LYS A 68 -7.70 3.36 -3.32
N GLU A 69 -7.81 3.91 -2.12
CA GLU A 69 -9.08 4.01 -1.37
C GLU A 69 -9.83 5.30 -1.72
N ASP A 70 -9.12 6.42 -1.72
CA ASP A 70 -9.64 7.74 -2.10
C ASP A 70 -8.57 8.56 -2.85
N ASP A 71 -8.83 9.83 -3.13
CA ASP A 71 -7.93 10.68 -3.93
C ASP A 71 -6.54 10.90 -3.33
N SER A 72 -6.40 10.79 -2.01
CA SER A 72 -5.17 10.99 -1.25
C SER A 72 -4.69 9.74 -0.52
N THR A 73 -5.53 8.71 -0.38
CA THR A 73 -5.29 7.56 0.50
C THR A 73 -5.10 6.27 -0.28
N TYR A 74 -4.05 5.54 0.07
CA TYR A 74 -3.70 4.24 -0.50
C TYR A 74 -3.54 3.18 0.59
N ILE A 75 -3.93 1.96 0.28
CA ILE A 75 -3.92 0.83 1.19
C ILE A 75 -3.00 -0.27 0.65
N TRP A 76 -2.15 -0.82 1.54
CA TRP A 76 -1.48 -2.09 1.32
C TRP A 76 -2.01 -3.13 2.30
N ARG A 77 -2.46 -4.27 1.79
CA ARG A 77 -2.85 -5.43 2.63
C ARG A 77 -1.61 -6.24 2.95
N ASP A 78 -1.45 -6.62 4.20
CA ASP A 78 -0.37 -7.54 4.60
C ASP A 78 -0.78 -8.98 4.22
N GLU A 79 -0.21 -9.49 3.13
CA GLU A 79 -0.46 -10.88 2.67
C GLU A 79 0.23 -11.93 3.55
N ILE A 80 1.16 -11.55 4.43
CA ILE A 80 1.80 -12.45 5.39
C ILE A 80 0.87 -12.67 6.58
N SER A 81 0.35 -11.59 7.18
CA SER A 81 -0.54 -11.70 8.33
C SER A 81 -2.00 -11.92 7.97
N MET A 82 -2.43 -11.54 6.76
CA MET A 82 -3.81 -11.56 6.24
C MET A 82 -4.86 -10.88 7.14
N THR A 83 -4.41 -10.18 8.18
CA THR A 83 -5.25 -9.60 9.24
C THR A 83 -4.91 -8.14 9.47
N GLN A 84 -3.98 -7.59 8.70
CA GLN A 84 -3.55 -6.21 8.79
C GLN A 84 -3.63 -5.54 7.43
N LEU A 85 -3.91 -4.24 7.46
CA LEU A 85 -3.74 -3.33 6.33
C LEU A 85 -3.04 -2.07 6.81
N TYR A 86 -2.30 -1.46 5.89
CA TYR A 86 -1.58 -0.21 6.10
C TYR A 86 -2.19 0.85 5.21
N GLU A 87 -2.75 1.88 5.84
CA GLU A 87 -3.30 3.06 5.18
C GLU A 87 -2.23 4.16 5.16
N VAL A 88 -2.02 4.76 4.00
CA VAL A 88 -1.04 5.83 3.79
C VAL A 88 -1.72 6.99 3.07
N THR A 89 -1.69 8.17 3.68
CA THR A 89 -2.31 9.39 3.16
C THR A 89 -1.25 10.34 2.64
N PHE A 90 -1.50 10.90 1.46
CA PHE A 90 -0.64 11.87 0.80
C PHE A 90 -1.32 13.23 0.68
N ASP A 91 -0.59 14.31 0.97
CA ASP A 91 -0.97 15.68 0.62
C ASP A 91 0.13 16.32 -0.21
N ASN A 92 -0.26 17.04 -1.27
CA ASN A 92 0.67 17.64 -2.23
C ASN A 92 1.77 16.67 -2.74
N GLY A 93 1.42 15.39 -2.87
CA GLY A 93 2.31 14.32 -3.35
C GLY A 93 3.28 13.76 -2.30
N GLN A 94 3.12 14.12 -1.02
CA GLN A 94 3.99 13.70 0.07
C GLN A 94 3.20 12.98 1.16
N LEU A 95 3.79 11.95 1.76
CA LEU A 95 3.23 11.20 2.88
C LEU A 95 3.06 12.14 4.06
N VAL A 96 1.82 12.28 4.55
CA VAL A 96 1.49 13.10 5.72
C VAL A 96 0.90 12.29 6.86
N ASN A 97 0.43 11.07 6.58
CA ASN A 97 -0.11 10.16 7.59
C ASN A 97 0.13 8.70 7.21
N LYS A 98 0.32 7.85 8.21
CA LYS A 98 0.34 6.40 8.07
C LYS A 98 -0.37 5.74 9.24
N GLU A 99 -1.24 4.78 8.97
CA GLU A 99 -2.01 4.06 9.99
C GLU A 99 -2.02 2.55 9.72
N GLN A 100 -1.88 1.76 10.78
CA GLN A 100 -2.04 0.31 10.73
C GLN A 100 -3.41 -0.06 11.27
N GLN A 101 -4.20 -0.80 10.50
CA GLN A 101 -5.52 -1.28 10.90
C GLN A 101 -5.58 -2.81 10.90
N MET A 102 -6.38 -3.36 11.80
CA MET A 102 -6.64 -4.80 11.86
C MET A 102 -7.95 -5.12 11.15
N ILE A 103 -7.90 -6.01 10.15
CA ILE A 103 -9.07 -6.55 9.46
C ILE A 103 -9.49 -7.86 10.13
N HIS A 104 -10.64 -7.83 10.80
CA HIS A 104 -11.24 -9.02 11.39
C HIS A 104 -11.99 -9.83 10.32
N GLY A 105 -11.56 -11.06 10.06
CA GLY A 105 -12.25 -11.95 9.12
C GLY A 105 -13.60 -12.38 9.68
N HIS A 106 -14.70 -11.97 9.07
CA HIS A 106 -16.02 -12.53 9.35
C HIS A 106 -16.13 -13.94 8.74
N SER A 107 -15.71 -14.96 9.49
CA SER A 107 -16.05 -16.34 9.15
C SER A 107 -17.56 -16.53 9.30
N LYS A 108 -18.31 -16.56 8.20
CA LYS A 108 -19.72 -17.01 8.19
C LYS A 108 -19.86 -18.54 8.25
N ARG A 109 -18.83 -19.27 8.68
CA ARG A 109 -18.88 -20.73 8.79
C ARG A 109 -19.62 -21.13 10.07
N GLY A 110 -20.94 -21.02 10.05
CA GLY A 110 -21.81 -21.49 11.14
C GLY A 110 -23.06 -20.65 11.46
N LEU A 111 -23.54 -19.80 10.55
CA LEU A 111 -24.76 -19.02 10.78
C LEU A 111 -25.98 -19.55 9.99
N ASP A 112 -26.05 -20.85 9.74
CA ASP A 112 -27.20 -21.55 9.16
C ASP A 112 -27.57 -22.77 10.04
N ALA A 113 -27.87 -22.55 11.32
CA ALA A 113 -28.57 -23.46 12.23
C ALA A 113 -28.77 -22.65 13.53
N VAL A 114 -29.89 -21.99 13.78
CA VAL A 114 -31.18 -22.59 14.12
C VAL A 114 -32.28 -21.63 13.68
N THR A 115 -33.17 -22.07 12.80
CA THR A 115 -34.48 -21.46 12.57
C THR A 115 -35.49 -22.59 12.44
N GLU A 116 -36.00 -23.05 13.58
CA GLU A 116 -37.17 -23.90 13.84
C GLU A 116 -37.02 -24.26 15.33
N GLU A 117 -37.92 -23.97 16.27
CA GLU A 117 -39.38 -24.08 16.28
C GLU A 117 -39.92 -23.04 17.27
N ALA A 118 -40.85 -22.18 16.86
CA ALA A 118 -41.74 -21.50 17.80
C ALA A 118 -43.02 -22.32 17.82
N ASP A 119 -43.11 -23.22 18.80
CA ASP A 119 -44.29 -24.01 19.09
C ASP A 119 -45.42 -23.08 19.56
N GLY A 120 -46.48 -23.04 18.77
CA GLY A 120 -47.77 -22.57 19.25
C GLY A 120 -48.36 -23.63 20.17
N GLU A 121 -48.69 -23.25 21.40
CA GLU A 121 -49.70 -23.93 22.21
C GLU A 121 -50.57 -22.85 22.91
N THR A 122 -51.83 -23.21 23.09
CA THR A 122 -53.03 -22.41 22.91
C THR A 122 -53.50 -21.57 24.10
N ALA A 123 -54.30 -20.56 23.74
CA ALA A 123 -55.34 -19.85 24.50
C ALA A 123 -55.85 -20.46 25.82
N ASP A 124 -56.05 -19.59 26.81
CA ASP A 124 -57.29 -19.61 27.59
C ASP A 124 -57.75 -18.15 27.85
N ALA A 125 -58.91 -17.83 27.29
CA ALA A 125 -59.72 -16.70 27.66
C ALA A 125 -61.08 -17.27 28.06
N ALA A 126 -61.46 -17.11 29.32
CA ALA A 126 -62.86 -17.15 29.71
C ALA A 126 -63.08 -16.18 30.87
N SER A 127 -63.79 -15.12 30.53
CA SER A 127 -64.48 -14.22 31.44
C SER A 127 -65.69 -14.96 32.04
N GLU A 128 -65.91 -14.81 33.34
CA GLU A 128 -67.23 -14.63 33.98
C GLU A 128 -67.02 -14.09 35.41
#